data_AF-A0A094CMQ6-F1
#
_entry.id   AF-A0A094CMQ6-F1
#
_cell.length_a   1.000
_cell.length_b   1.000
_cell.length_c   1.000
_cell.angle_alpha   90.00
_cell.angle_beta   90.00
_cell.angle_gamma   90.00
#
_symmetry.space_group_name_H-M   'P 1'
#
loop_
_entity.id
_entity.type
_entity.pdbx_description
1 polymer ?
#
loop_
_entity_poly.entity_id
_entity_poly.type
_entity_poly.pdbx_seq_one_letter_code
_entity_poly.pdbx_strand_id
1 'polypeptide(L)'
;MPAFTRSIVPFLRTARAATQQRNAVSPLHHALKRGNGVDSMRMYAAAFERSKPHVNIGTIGHVDHGKTTLTAAITKRQAEKGLASFLDYGSIDKAPEERKRGITIATSHVEYSTDEKHYSHVDCPGHADYIKNMITGAANMDGAIIVVAASDGQMPQTREHLLLARQVGVQKIVVFVNKVDALEDPEMLELVEMEMRELLSTYGFEGDETPIILGSALCAMEGRRPEIGEEKIDELMKAVDTWIPTPVRELDKPFLMSVEDVFSIPGRGTVASGRVERGTLKKDAEVEIVGKGSTPIKTKVTDIETFKKSCDESRAGDNSGLLLRGVKREDIRRGMVIAAPGSQKAHKSFLTSMYVLTKEEGGRHTGFHENYRPQMFIRTADESATFTWPEGTEDSHSKMVMPGDNVEMKCEIHTPVAVEAGQRFNVREGGRTVATGLITRILG
;
A
#
# COMPACT_ATOMS: atom_id res chain seq x y z
N MET A 1 -32.96 -45.45 -31.56
CA MET A 1 -33.71 -44.55 -32.47
C MET A 1 -35.12 -45.11 -32.62
N PRO A 2 -36.21 -44.33 -32.74
CA PRO A 2 -36.58 -42.99 -32.24
C PRO A 2 -37.85 -43.07 -31.32
N ALA A 3 -38.02 -42.25 -30.28
CA ALA A 3 -38.59 -40.89 -30.21
C ALA A 3 -40.14 -40.79 -30.01
N PHE A 4 -40.50 -39.90 -29.08
CA PHE A 4 -41.77 -39.16 -28.88
C PHE A 4 -43.05 -39.85 -28.36
N THR A 5 -43.43 -39.46 -27.14
CA THR A 5 -44.81 -39.38 -26.60
C THR A 5 -44.88 -38.05 -25.80
N ARG A 6 -45.61 -36.99 -26.20
CA ARG A 6 -47.06 -36.70 -25.99
C ARG A 6 -47.54 -37.21 -24.60
N SER A 7 -48.18 -36.45 -23.71
CA SER A 7 -49.10 -35.32 -23.86
C SER A 7 -49.61 -34.85 -22.47
N ILE A 8 -50.02 -33.58 -22.37
CA ILE A 8 -51.33 -33.08 -21.86
C ILE A 8 -51.80 -33.55 -20.45
N VAL A 9 -51.75 -32.61 -19.51
CA VAL A 9 -52.57 -32.42 -18.28
C VAL A 9 -54.07 -32.56 -18.64
N PRO A 10 -55.02 -33.15 -17.84
CA PRO A 10 -55.52 -32.40 -16.68
C PRO A 10 -56.43 -33.07 -15.59
N PHE A 11 -56.85 -32.20 -14.65
CA PHE A 11 -58.12 -32.17 -13.90
C PHE A 11 -58.34 -33.10 -12.67
N LEU A 12 -58.33 -32.45 -11.50
CA LEU A 12 -59.32 -32.49 -10.40
C LEU A 12 -59.76 -33.85 -9.78
N ARG A 13 -59.57 -33.99 -8.46
CA ARG A 13 -60.68 -33.90 -7.47
C ARG A 13 -60.23 -34.07 -6.00
N THR A 14 -60.60 -33.07 -5.21
CA THR A 14 -61.12 -33.14 -3.82
C THR A 14 -60.30 -33.82 -2.71
N ALA A 15 -59.87 -33.03 -1.72
CA ALA A 15 -60.44 -33.11 -0.36
C ALA A 15 -60.06 -31.87 0.47
N ARG A 16 -61.09 -31.22 1.02
CA ARG A 16 -61.01 -30.17 2.03
C ARG A 16 -60.41 -30.73 3.33
N ALA A 17 -59.30 -30.17 3.78
CA ALA A 17 -58.91 -30.15 5.20
C ALA A 17 -57.78 -29.14 5.42
N ALA A 18 -58.09 -27.84 5.47
CA ALA A 18 -57.20 -26.83 6.02
C ALA A 18 -57.94 -25.49 6.23
N THR A 19 -58.88 -25.49 7.17
CA THR A 19 -59.25 -24.26 7.88
C THR A 19 -58.66 -24.38 9.28
N GLN A 20 -57.97 -23.31 9.70
CA GLN A 20 -57.33 -23.09 11.00
C GLN A 20 -55.91 -23.68 11.17
N GLN A 21 -54.88 -22.85 10.96
CA GLN A 21 -54.10 -22.27 12.07
C GLN A 21 -52.81 -21.57 11.57
N ARG A 22 -52.68 -20.31 11.97
CA ARG A 22 -51.46 -19.53 12.26
C ARG A 22 -50.53 -19.16 11.09
N ASN A 23 -50.67 -17.91 10.66
CA ASN A 23 -49.64 -17.11 9.99
C ASN A 23 -48.28 -17.29 10.68
N ALA A 24 -47.32 -17.93 10.01
CA ALA A 24 -45.93 -17.88 10.40
C ALA A 24 -45.40 -16.47 10.08
N VAL A 25 -45.31 -15.65 11.12
CA VAL A 25 -44.72 -14.31 11.06
C VAL A 25 -43.22 -14.46 10.87
N SER A 26 -42.67 -13.91 9.78
CA SER A 26 -41.23 -13.80 9.57
C SER A 26 -40.59 -13.03 10.74
N PRO A 27 -39.53 -13.56 11.39
CA PRO A 27 -38.89 -12.92 12.54
C PRO A 27 -38.30 -11.53 12.24
N LEU A 28 -38.10 -11.18 10.97
CA LEU A 28 -37.67 -9.84 10.54
C LEU A 28 -38.78 -8.78 10.65
N HIS A 29 -40.05 -9.18 10.62
CA HIS A 29 -41.16 -8.23 10.63
C HIS A 29 -41.54 -7.76 12.04
N HIS A 30 -41.09 -8.47 13.09
CA HIS A 30 -41.32 -8.11 14.49
C HIS A 30 -40.19 -7.24 15.09
N ALA A 31 -39.01 -7.21 14.46
CA ALA A 31 -37.90 -6.33 14.84
C ALA A 31 -38.10 -4.87 14.42
N LEU A 32 -38.95 -4.61 13.42
CA LEU A 32 -39.18 -3.28 12.85
C LEU A 32 -40.40 -2.54 13.43
N LYS A 33 -41.10 -3.09 14.44
CA LYS A 33 -42.36 -2.52 14.96
C LYS A 33 -42.39 -2.14 16.43
N ARG A 34 -41.24 -2.16 17.13
CA ARG A 34 -41.15 -1.63 18.51
C ARG A 34 -39.86 -0.83 18.68
N GLY A 35 -40.02 0.49 18.77
CA GLY A 35 -38.95 1.40 19.17
C GLY A 35 -38.98 2.72 18.39
N ASN A 36 -39.96 3.59 18.67
CA ASN A 36 -39.77 5.01 18.45
C ASN A 36 -38.65 5.48 19.39
N GLY A 37 -37.48 5.76 18.82
CA GLY A 37 -36.32 6.29 19.53
C GLY A 37 -35.17 6.44 18.55
N VAL A 38 -34.74 7.68 18.30
CA VAL A 38 -33.76 8.09 17.29
C VAL A 38 -32.31 7.73 17.73
N ASP A 39 -32.10 6.61 18.42
CA ASP A 39 -30.80 6.31 19.07
C ASP A 39 -30.26 4.88 18.89
N SER A 40 -30.87 4.05 18.05
CA SER A 40 -30.51 2.61 17.96
C SER A 40 -29.90 2.18 16.62
N MET A 41 -28.92 2.94 16.08
CA MET A 41 -28.02 2.41 15.05
C MET A 41 -26.62 3.04 15.07
N ARG A 42 -26.05 3.24 16.28
CA ARG A 42 -24.59 3.11 16.42
C ARG A 42 -24.29 1.61 16.46
N MET A 43 -24.10 0.99 15.29
CA MET A 43 -23.26 -0.20 15.24
C MET A 43 -21.95 0.22 15.91
N TYR A 44 -21.64 -0.33 17.08
CA TYR A 44 -20.38 -0.08 17.77
C TYR A 44 -19.26 -0.59 16.86
N ALA A 45 -18.75 0.28 15.98
CA ALA A 45 -17.43 0.11 15.42
C ALA A 45 -16.50 -0.07 16.62
N ALA A 46 -15.80 -1.19 16.69
CA ALA A 46 -14.83 -1.41 17.77
C ALA A 46 -13.91 -0.17 17.83
N ALA A 47 -13.66 0.35 19.02
CA ALA A 47 -12.76 1.47 19.19
C ALA A 47 -11.33 0.99 18.91
N PHE A 48 -10.55 1.77 18.17
CA PHE A 48 -9.13 1.46 17.99
C PHE A 48 -8.36 1.83 19.26
N GLU A 49 -7.84 0.83 19.97
CA GLU A 49 -7.08 1.04 21.20
C GLU A 49 -5.58 1.15 20.90
N ARG A 50 -4.99 2.30 21.23
CA ARG A 50 -3.57 2.61 20.96
C ARG A 50 -2.67 2.16 22.12
N SER A 51 -2.62 0.86 22.39
CA SER A 51 -1.84 0.30 23.51
C SER A 51 -0.37 0.01 23.16
N LYS A 52 -0.04 -0.16 21.88
CA LYS A 52 1.31 -0.51 21.39
C LYS A 52 1.84 0.51 20.38
N PRO A 53 3.17 0.70 20.28
CA PRO A 53 3.77 1.50 19.22
C PRO A 53 3.36 1.00 17.83
N HIS A 54 3.00 1.93 16.93
CA HIS A 54 2.50 1.62 15.59
C HIS A 54 3.60 1.73 14.53
N VAL A 55 3.78 0.67 13.73
CA VAL A 55 4.76 0.62 12.64
C VAL A 55 4.07 0.16 11.35
N ASN A 56 4.34 0.86 10.25
CA ASN A 56 3.91 0.45 8.91
C ASN A 56 5.00 -0.39 8.27
N ILE A 57 4.66 -1.60 7.84
CA ILE A 57 5.55 -2.47 7.08
C ILE A 57 4.88 -2.96 5.83
N GLY A 58 5.61 -3.65 4.97
CA GLY A 58 5.00 -4.34 3.85
C GLY A 58 5.93 -5.30 3.14
N THR A 59 5.34 -6.21 2.37
CA THR A 59 6.04 -7.22 1.59
C THR A 59 6.36 -6.70 0.20
N ILE A 60 7.63 -6.78 -0.19
CA ILE A 60 8.14 -6.45 -1.52
C ILE A 60 8.96 -7.63 -2.07
N GLY A 61 9.22 -7.63 -3.38
CA GLY A 61 9.96 -8.72 -4.05
C GLY A 61 9.30 -9.15 -5.36
N HIS A 62 9.98 -10.02 -6.08
CA HIS A 62 9.57 -10.49 -7.40
C HIS A 62 8.22 -11.22 -7.39
N VAL A 63 7.59 -11.31 -8.57
CA VAL A 63 6.36 -12.09 -8.78
C VAL A 63 6.59 -13.55 -8.38
N ASP A 64 5.57 -14.22 -7.86
CA ASP A 64 5.60 -15.62 -7.44
C ASP A 64 6.60 -16.02 -6.35
N HIS A 65 7.33 -15.08 -5.74
CA HIS A 65 8.19 -15.36 -4.57
C HIS A 65 7.40 -15.60 -3.27
N GLY A 66 6.07 -15.42 -3.28
CA GLY A 66 5.18 -15.76 -2.15
C GLY A 66 4.94 -14.65 -1.13
N LYS A 67 4.95 -13.38 -1.56
CA LYS A 67 4.61 -12.21 -0.71
C LYS A 67 3.26 -12.36 -0.01
N THR A 68 2.19 -12.54 -0.77
CA THR A 68 0.82 -12.68 -0.25
C THR A 68 0.67 -13.92 0.63
N THR A 69 1.32 -15.02 0.29
CA THR A 69 1.36 -16.24 1.13
C THR A 69 2.04 -15.97 2.47
N LEU A 70 3.15 -15.22 2.47
CA LEU A 70 3.83 -14.81 3.69
C LEU A 70 2.96 -13.88 4.54
N THR A 71 2.31 -12.90 3.93
CA THR A 71 1.38 -12.00 4.62
C THR A 71 0.23 -12.79 5.28
N ALA A 72 -0.36 -13.76 4.56
CA ALA A 72 -1.36 -14.66 5.12
C ALA A 72 -0.79 -15.49 6.29
N ALA A 73 0.41 -16.07 6.14
CA ALA A 73 1.07 -16.86 7.18
C ALA A 73 1.32 -16.07 8.47
N ILE A 74 1.77 -14.81 8.35
CA ILE A 74 1.96 -13.91 9.49
C ILE A 74 0.61 -13.66 10.19
N THR A 75 -0.44 -13.32 9.44
CA THR A 75 -1.75 -13.07 10.05
C THR A 75 -2.33 -14.32 10.72
N LYS A 76 -2.14 -15.51 10.14
CA LYS A 76 -2.52 -16.79 10.73
C LYS A 76 -1.82 -17.01 12.06
N ARG A 77 -0.49 -16.92 12.05
CA ARG A 77 0.33 -17.18 13.22
C ARG A 77 0.05 -16.20 14.36
N GLN A 78 -0.13 -14.92 14.04
CA GLN A 78 -0.47 -13.92 15.06
C GLN A 78 -1.91 -14.08 15.55
N ALA A 79 -2.85 -14.55 14.73
CA ALA A 79 -4.20 -14.86 15.17
C ALA A 79 -4.27 -16.08 16.11
N GLU A 80 -3.46 -17.12 15.87
CA GLU A 80 -3.32 -18.27 16.78
C GLU A 80 -2.85 -17.83 18.18
N LYS A 81 -2.04 -16.78 18.26
CA LYS A 81 -1.60 -16.15 19.52
C LYS A 81 -2.63 -15.17 20.11
N GLY A 82 -3.76 -14.94 19.45
CA GLY A 82 -4.77 -13.96 19.85
C GLY A 82 -4.36 -12.50 19.61
N LEU A 83 -3.32 -12.26 18.80
CA LEU A 83 -2.76 -10.94 18.52
C LEU A 83 -3.21 -10.33 17.18
N ALA A 84 -4.07 -11.03 16.45
CA ALA A 84 -4.65 -10.59 15.18
C ALA A 84 -6.02 -11.22 14.94
N SER A 85 -6.79 -10.64 14.01
CA SER A 85 -7.92 -11.31 13.38
C SER A 85 -7.42 -11.99 12.11
N PHE A 86 -7.53 -13.32 12.03
CA PHE A 86 -7.04 -14.07 10.86
C PHE A 86 -7.70 -13.60 9.56
N LEU A 87 -6.90 -13.42 8.51
CA LEU A 87 -7.34 -13.19 7.14
C LEU A 87 -6.77 -14.29 6.25
N ASP A 88 -7.66 -15.05 5.60
CA ASP A 88 -7.25 -16.09 4.65
C ASP A 88 -6.65 -15.48 3.37
N TYR A 89 -5.84 -16.23 2.63
CA TYR A 89 -5.19 -15.81 1.37
C TYR A 89 -6.17 -15.18 0.38
N GLY A 90 -7.33 -15.83 0.17
CA GLY A 90 -8.37 -15.32 -0.71
C GLY A 90 -9.05 -14.04 -0.21
N SER A 91 -8.86 -13.67 1.06
CA SER A 91 -9.34 -12.43 1.65
C SER A 91 -8.35 -11.27 1.49
N ILE A 92 -7.11 -11.53 1.06
CA ILE A 92 -6.10 -10.53 0.73
C ILE A 92 -6.19 -10.21 -0.77
N ASP A 93 -6.19 -11.23 -1.63
CA ASP A 93 -6.48 -11.11 -3.07
C ASP A 93 -8.01 -11.09 -3.31
N LYS A 94 -8.61 -9.92 -3.08
CA LYS A 94 -10.07 -9.74 -3.08
C LYS A 94 -10.65 -9.61 -4.49
N ALA A 95 -9.88 -9.09 -5.45
CA ALA A 95 -10.43 -8.79 -6.76
C ALA A 95 -10.66 -10.09 -7.56
N PRO A 96 -11.82 -10.23 -8.25
CA PRO A 96 -12.06 -11.38 -9.12
C PRO A 96 -11.00 -11.58 -10.20
N GLU A 97 -10.30 -10.50 -10.59
CA GLU A 97 -9.20 -10.53 -11.55
C GLU A 97 -7.90 -11.07 -10.93
N GLU A 98 -7.59 -10.70 -9.68
CA GLU A 98 -6.43 -11.22 -8.93
C GLU A 98 -6.52 -12.73 -8.76
N ARG A 99 -7.70 -13.22 -8.33
CA ARG A 99 -7.94 -14.67 -8.15
C ARG A 99 -7.87 -15.47 -9.45
N LYS A 100 -8.24 -14.87 -10.58
CA LYS A 100 -8.18 -15.53 -11.89
C LYS A 100 -6.77 -15.59 -12.44
N ARG A 101 -5.97 -14.55 -12.20
CA ARG A 101 -4.60 -14.42 -12.71
C ARG A 101 -3.55 -14.98 -11.75
N GLY A 102 -3.88 -15.19 -10.47
CA GLY A 102 -2.95 -15.64 -9.44
C GLY A 102 -1.90 -14.60 -9.07
N ILE A 103 -2.16 -13.31 -9.32
CA ILE A 103 -1.24 -12.20 -9.05
C ILE A 103 -1.95 -11.09 -8.27
N THR A 104 -1.24 -10.48 -7.33
CA THR A 104 -1.69 -9.26 -6.62
C THR A 104 -1.69 -8.09 -7.59
N ILE A 105 -2.78 -7.32 -7.64
CA ILE A 105 -2.96 -6.17 -8.53
C ILE A 105 -3.06 -4.90 -7.70
N ALA A 106 -3.92 -4.90 -6.66
CA ALA A 106 -4.10 -3.80 -5.74
C ALA A 106 -3.29 -4.00 -4.46
N THR A 107 -2.88 -2.91 -3.81
CA THR A 107 -2.28 -2.97 -2.48
C THR A 107 -3.33 -3.42 -1.46
N SER A 108 -3.00 -4.43 -0.66
CA SER A 108 -3.87 -4.91 0.41
C SER A 108 -3.31 -4.55 1.77
N HIS A 109 -4.13 -3.93 2.61
CA HIS A 109 -3.78 -3.55 3.97
C HIS A 109 -4.31 -4.59 4.95
N VAL A 110 -3.41 -5.18 5.76
CA VAL A 110 -3.75 -6.11 6.85
C VAL A 110 -3.20 -5.61 8.19
N GLU A 111 -3.88 -5.98 9.28
CA GLU A 111 -3.56 -5.55 10.64
C GLU A 111 -3.20 -6.77 11.49
N TYR A 112 -2.11 -6.67 12.25
CA TYR A 112 -1.75 -7.64 13.28
C TYR A 112 -0.84 -6.97 14.31
N SER A 113 -0.65 -7.59 15.47
CA SER A 113 0.29 -7.12 16.49
C SER A 113 1.26 -8.23 16.89
N THR A 114 2.43 -7.85 17.38
CA THR A 114 3.30 -8.69 18.22
C THR A 114 3.09 -8.28 19.67
N ASP A 115 3.80 -8.89 20.62
CA ASP A 115 3.74 -8.44 22.01
C ASP A 115 4.28 -7.01 22.18
N GLU A 116 5.25 -6.62 21.35
CA GLU A 116 5.91 -5.32 21.43
C GLU A 116 5.22 -4.22 20.62
N LYS A 117 4.75 -4.52 19.41
CA LYS A 117 4.33 -3.51 18.42
C LYS A 117 3.02 -3.87 17.75
N HIS A 118 2.34 -2.85 17.25
CA HIS A 118 1.19 -2.98 16.35
C HIS A 118 1.62 -2.68 14.92
N TYR A 119 1.24 -3.53 13.97
CA TYR A 119 1.62 -3.42 12.57
C TYR A 119 0.43 -3.13 11.66
N SER A 120 0.64 -2.15 10.78
CA SER A 120 -0.09 -2.09 9.50
C SER A 120 0.80 -2.70 8.43
N HIS A 121 0.33 -3.72 7.75
CA HIS A 121 1.10 -4.38 6.70
C HIS A 121 0.47 -4.13 5.34
N VAL A 122 1.26 -3.61 4.40
CA VAL A 122 0.88 -3.39 3.01
C VAL A 122 1.47 -4.50 2.14
N ASP A 123 0.63 -5.37 1.57
CA ASP A 123 1.08 -6.36 0.59
C ASP A 123 1.17 -5.70 -0.80
N CYS A 124 2.40 -5.60 -1.33
CA CYS A 124 2.66 -4.93 -2.59
C CYS A 124 2.74 -5.93 -3.76
N PRO A 125 2.24 -5.55 -4.95
CA PRO A 125 2.35 -6.40 -6.14
C PRO A 125 3.81 -6.51 -6.62
N GLY A 126 4.19 -7.68 -7.14
CA GLY A 126 5.54 -7.96 -7.66
C GLY A 126 5.67 -7.99 -9.18
N HIS A 127 4.56 -7.88 -9.90
CA HIS A 127 4.55 -7.88 -11.36
C HIS A 127 4.94 -6.50 -11.89
N ALA A 128 5.75 -6.45 -12.96
CA ALA A 128 6.30 -5.21 -13.51
C ALA A 128 5.22 -4.17 -13.86
N ASP A 129 4.11 -4.64 -14.45
CA ASP A 129 2.97 -3.81 -14.83
C ASP A 129 2.30 -3.07 -13.66
N TYR A 130 2.43 -3.60 -12.42
CA TYR A 130 1.77 -3.06 -11.23
C TYR A 130 2.73 -2.37 -10.25
N ILE A 131 3.98 -2.09 -10.67
CA ILE A 131 4.96 -1.38 -9.83
C ILE A 131 4.45 -0.01 -9.36
N LYS A 132 3.56 0.64 -10.11
CA LYS A 132 2.94 1.92 -9.66
C LYS A 132 2.25 1.79 -8.30
N ASN A 133 1.61 0.66 -8.07
CA ASN A 133 0.94 0.37 -6.80
C ASN A 133 1.96 0.02 -5.72
N MET A 134 3.04 -0.70 -6.07
CA MET A 134 4.16 -0.93 -5.15
C MET A 134 4.82 0.37 -4.68
N ILE A 135 5.10 1.32 -5.56
CA ILE A 135 5.73 2.61 -5.19
C ILE A 135 4.88 3.36 -4.17
N THR A 136 3.57 3.40 -4.39
CA THR A 136 2.64 4.05 -3.46
C THR A 136 2.52 3.29 -2.14
N GLY A 137 2.52 1.95 -2.15
CA GLY A 137 2.56 1.15 -0.93
C GLY A 137 3.87 1.34 -0.15
N ALA A 138 5.02 1.33 -0.83
CA ALA A 138 6.34 1.48 -0.23
C ALA A 138 6.57 2.88 0.38
N ALA A 139 5.99 3.93 -0.21
CA ALA A 139 6.01 5.27 0.36
C ALA A 139 5.33 5.35 1.74
N ASN A 140 4.47 4.37 2.07
CA ASN A 140 3.79 4.28 3.35
C ASN A 140 4.56 3.44 4.39
N MET A 141 5.67 2.78 4.01
CA MET A 141 6.39 1.85 4.88
C MET A 141 7.45 2.57 5.75
N ASP A 142 7.53 2.19 7.02
CA ASP A 142 8.63 2.53 7.93
C ASP A 142 9.79 1.54 7.80
N GLY A 143 9.48 0.30 7.41
CA GLY A 143 10.42 -0.75 7.05
C GLY A 143 9.75 -1.76 6.12
N ALA A 144 10.52 -2.61 5.43
CA ALA A 144 9.95 -3.57 4.49
C ALA A 144 10.46 -5.00 4.75
N ILE A 145 9.66 -5.98 4.35
CA ILE A 145 10.06 -7.38 4.25
C ILE A 145 10.29 -7.68 2.78
N ILE A 146 11.52 -7.99 2.38
CA ILE A 146 11.79 -8.43 1.01
C ILE A 146 11.72 -9.95 0.94
N VAL A 147 10.87 -10.45 0.04
CA VAL A 147 10.60 -11.87 -0.13
C VAL A 147 11.32 -12.40 -1.37
N VAL A 148 12.13 -13.43 -1.17
CA VAL A 148 12.95 -14.05 -2.22
C VAL A 148 12.70 -15.54 -2.22
N ALA A 149 12.36 -16.14 -3.36
CA ALA A 149 12.25 -17.60 -3.45
C ALA A 149 13.66 -18.20 -3.45
N ALA A 150 13.89 -19.16 -2.57
CA ALA A 150 15.17 -19.84 -2.45
C ALA A 150 15.59 -20.56 -3.75
N SER A 151 14.62 -21.04 -4.55
CA SER A 151 14.88 -21.68 -5.84
C SER A 151 15.37 -20.71 -6.93
N ASP A 152 14.97 -19.44 -6.83
CA ASP A 152 15.13 -18.47 -7.92
C ASP A 152 16.23 -17.44 -7.61
N GLY A 153 16.50 -17.19 -6.33
CA GLY A 153 17.44 -16.18 -5.88
C GLY A 153 16.98 -14.76 -6.22
N GLN A 154 17.93 -13.83 -6.38
CA GLN A 154 17.58 -12.45 -6.70
C GLN A 154 17.19 -12.29 -8.19
N MET A 155 16.03 -11.64 -8.41
CA MET A 155 15.43 -11.44 -9.73
C MET A 155 15.35 -9.95 -10.08
N PRO A 156 15.11 -9.55 -11.35
CA PRO A 156 15.09 -8.14 -11.75
C PRO A 156 14.19 -7.24 -10.89
N GLN A 157 13.00 -7.72 -10.52
CA GLN A 157 12.07 -6.98 -9.66
C GLN A 157 12.51 -6.97 -8.20
N THR A 158 13.28 -7.95 -7.72
CA THR A 158 13.93 -7.88 -6.39
C THR A 158 14.84 -6.65 -6.32
N ARG A 159 15.65 -6.46 -7.36
CA ARG A 159 16.55 -5.30 -7.52
C ARG A 159 15.79 -3.99 -7.61
N GLU A 160 14.81 -3.92 -8.52
CA GLU A 160 14.00 -2.71 -8.72
C GLU A 160 13.22 -2.34 -7.44
N HIS A 161 12.70 -3.32 -6.70
CA HIS A 161 11.97 -3.07 -5.46
C HIS A 161 12.88 -2.54 -4.35
N LEU A 162 14.10 -3.07 -4.18
CA LEU A 162 15.07 -2.55 -3.21
C LEU A 162 15.44 -1.10 -3.50
N LEU A 163 15.75 -0.83 -4.77
CA LEU A 163 16.09 0.50 -5.24
C LEU A 163 14.95 1.49 -4.97
N LEU A 164 13.72 1.13 -5.36
CA LEU A 164 12.54 1.96 -5.14
C LEU A 164 12.23 2.14 -3.64
N ALA A 165 12.34 1.08 -2.83
CA ALA A 165 12.13 1.15 -1.38
C ALA A 165 13.10 2.15 -0.73
N ARG A 166 14.39 2.08 -1.08
CA ARG A 166 15.40 3.04 -0.60
C ARG A 166 15.05 4.47 -1.00
N GLN A 167 14.61 4.65 -2.25
CA GLN A 167 14.28 5.97 -2.81
C GLN A 167 13.05 6.60 -2.17
N VAL A 168 12.02 5.81 -1.83
CA VAL A 168 10.84 6.31 -1.12
C VAL A 168 11.08 6.51 0.39
N GLY A 169 12.27 6.17 0.88
CA GLY A 169 12.73 6.47 2.24
C GLY A 169 12.72 5.29 3.20
N VAL A 170 12.51 4.05 2.73
CA VAL A 170 12.64 2.85 3.57
C VAL A 170 14.10 2.71 3.98
N GLN A 171 14.36 2.70 5.30
CA GLN A 171 15.72 2.66 5.84
C GLN A 171 16.16 1.25 6.25
N LYS A 172 15.23 0.46 6.79
CA LYS A 172 15.48 -0.88 7.31
C LYS A 172 14.63 -1.91 6.58
N ILE A 173 15.26 -3.00 6.19
CA ILE A 173 14.64 -4.13 5.50
C ILE A 173 14.98 -5.42 6.26
N VAL A 174 14.04 -6.36 6.29
CA VAL A 174 14.26 -7.75 6.72
C VAL A 174 14.09 -8.65 5.49
N VAL A 175 14.95 -9.65 5.31
CA VAL A 175 14.84 -10.59 4.19
C VAL A 175 14.15 -11.86 4.66
N PHE A 176 13.17 -12.33 3.88
CA PHE A 176 12.59 -13.66 4.04
C PHE A 176 12.87 -14.48 2.78
N VAL A 177 13.79 -15.45 2.92
CA VAL A 177 14.10 -16.45 1.90
C VAL A 177 13.04 -17.55 2.00
N ASN A 178 12.06 -17.48 1.12
CA ASN A 178 10.87 -18.31 1.10
C ASN A 178 11.07 -19.58 0.26
N LYS A 179 10.12 -20.53 0.35
CA LYS A 179 10.09 -21.80 -0.40
C LYS A 179 11.28 -22.71 -0.11
N VAL A 180 11.85 -22.65 1.11
CA VAL A 180 12.91 -23.58 1.54
C VAL A 180 12.43 -25.04 1.54
N ASP A 181 11.12 -25.27 1.60
CA ASP A 181 10.54 -26.62 1.47
C ASP A 181 10.74 -27.26 0.10
N ALA A 182 10.99 -26.46 -0.94
CA ALA A 182 11.22 -26.92 -2.31
C ALA A 182 12.72 -27.20 -2.61
N LEU A 183 13.61 -26.96 -1.65
CA LEU A 183 15.04 -27.20 -1.78
C LEU A 183 15.55 -28.16 -0.71
N GLU A 184 16.43 -29.06 -1.13
CA GLU A 184 17.10 -30.02 -0.24
C GLU A 184 18.59 -29.71 -0.06
N ASP A 185 19.16 -28.84 -0.91
CA ASP A 185 20.59 -28.50 -0.94
C ASP A 185 20.90 -27.28 -0.05
N PRO A 186 21.65 -27.44 1.06
CA PRO A 186 22.06 -26.34 1.92
C PRO A 186 23.01 -25.33 1.24
N GLU A 187 23.83 -25.75 0.28
CA GLU A 187 24.81 -24.86 -0.38
C GLU A 187 24.10 -23.79 -1.21
N MET A 188 22.97 -24.14 -1.83
CA MET A 188 22.12 -23.20 -2.55
C MET A 188 21.51 -22.15 -1.64
N LEU A 189 21.15 -22.51 -0.40
CA LEU A 189 20.58 -21.57 0.57
C LEU A 189 21.63 -20.55 1.04
N GLU A 190 22.85 -21.02 1.31
CA GLU A 190 23.99 -20.16 1.66
C GLU A 190 24.33 -19.20 0.52
N LEU A 191 24.31 -19.68 -0.73
CA LEU A 191 24.54 -18.84 -1.91
C LEU A 191 23.49 -17.74 -2.05
N VAL A 192 22.20 -18.06 -1.92
CA VAL A 192 21.12 -17.05 -2.00
C VAL A 192 21.23 -16.04 -0.87
N GLU A 193 21.62 -16.47 0.34
CA GLU A 193 21.89 -15.56 1.44
C GLU A 193 23.02 -14.58 1.09
N MET A 194 24.16 -15.08 0.61
CA MET A 194 25.30 -14.26 0.22
C MET A 194 24.92 -13.24 -0.87
N GLU A 195 24.25 -13.67 -1.94
CA GLU A 195 23.79 -12.79 -3.01
C GLU A 195 22.86 -11.68 -2.48
N MET A 196 21.98 -12.01 -1.54
CA MET A 196 21.08 -11.02 -0.94
C MET A 196 21.82 -10.00 -0.09
N ARG A 197 22.87 -10.39 0.64
CA ARG A 197 23.72 -9.47 1.40
C ARG A 197 24.44 -8.50 0.47
N GLU A 198 25.07 -9.00 -0.59
CA GLU A 198 25.73 -8.16 -1.60
C GLU A 198 24.75 -7.18 -2.27
N LEU A 199 23.54 -7.65 -2.59
CA LEU A 199 22.53 -6.84 -3.22
C LEU A 199 22.02 -5.72 -2.30
N LEU A 200 21.80 -6.01 -1.03
CA LEU A 200 21.42 -5.01 -0.02
C LEU A 200 22.50 -3.93 0.10
N SER A 201 23.77 -4.33 0.20
CA SER A 201 24.91 -3.42 0.25
C SER A 201 25.00 -2.53 -0.99
N THR A 202 24.77 -3.10 -2.18
CA THR A 202 24.74 -2.36 -3.46
C THR A 202 23.72 -1.23 -3.45
N TYR A 203 22.53 -1.44 -2.85
CA TYR A 203 21.48 -0.43 -2.75
C TYR A 203 21.53 0.41 -1.45
N GLY A 204 22.64 0.34 -0.70
CA GLY A 204 22.88 1.18 0.47
C GLY A 204 22.12 0.77 1.72
N PHE A 205 21.70 -0.49 1.83
CA PHE A 205 21.26 -1.11 3.08
C PHE A 205 22.42 -1.81 3.78
N GLU A 206 22.28 -2.11 5.08
CA GLU A 206 23.29 -2.80 5.89
C GLU A 206 23.27 -4.30 5.59
N GLY A 207 23.81 -4.72 4.44
CA GLY A 207 23.71 -6.10 3.95
C GLY A 207 24.24 -7.16 4.92
N ASP A 208 25.38 -6.90 5.57
CA ASP A 208 26.01 -7.85 6.51
C ASP A 208 25.21 -8.01 7.82
N GLU A 209 24.54 -6.95 8.27
CA GLU A 209 23.79 -6.95 9.54
C GLU A 209 22.30 -7.24 9.38
N THR A 210 21.78 -7.08 8.16
CA THR A 210 20.35 -7.29 7.88
C THR A 210 19.93 -8.71 8.25
N PRO A 211 18.86 -8.90 9.03
CA PRO A 211 18.33 -10.23 9.33
C PRO A 211 17.81 -10.91 8.07
N ILE A 212 18.25 -12.14 7.84
CA ILE A 212 17.82 -13.01 6.74
C ILE A 212 17.24 -14.28 7.34
N ILE A 213 15.94 -14.49 7.13
CA ILE A 213 15.22 -15.63 7.69
C ILE A 213 14.87 -16.60 6.56
N LEU A 214 15.33 -17.84 6.69
CA LEU A 214 15.10 -18.92 5.74
C LEU A 214 13.91 -19.75 6.21
N GLY A 215 12.86 -19.84 5.40
CA GLY A 215 11.65 -20.60 5.75
C GLY A 215 10.71 -20.86 4.58
N SER A 216 9.50 -21.32 4.93
CA SER A 216 8.42 -21.62 4.00
C SER A 216 7.09 -21.09 4.54
N ALA A 217 6.62 -20.01 3.91
CA ALA A 217 5.31 -19.44 4.19
C ALA A 217 4.18 -20.45 3.90
N LEU A 218 4.37 -21.33 2.91
CA LEU A 218 3.40 -22.38 2.58
C LEU A 218 3.30 -23.42 3.70
N CYS A 219 4.44 -23.91 4.20
CA CYS A 219 4.46 -24.84 5.33
C CYS A 219 3.79 -24.25 6.58
N ALA A 220 4.04 -22.95 6.86
CA ALA A 220 3.37 -22.24 7.94
C ALA A 220 1.84 -22.14 7.74
N MET A 221 1.39 -21.85 6.52
CA MET A 221 -0.04 -21.81 6.19
C MET A 221 -0.71 -23.18 6.34
N GLU A 222 -0.04 -24.25 5.95
CA GLU A 222 -0.57 -25.61 6.01
C GLU A 222 -0.40 -26.30 7.37
N GLY A 223 0.36 -25.72 8.30
CA GLY A 223 0.67 -26.33 9.60
C GLY A 223 1.53 -27.58 9.47
N ARG A 224 2.46 -27.59 8.49
CA ARG A 224 3.41 -28.68 8.26
C ARG A 224 4.82 -28.18 8.51
N ARG A 225 5.73 -29.07 8.90
CA ARG A 225 7.18 -28.77 9.10
C ARG A 225 7.41 -27.46 9.89
N PRO A 226 7.01 -27.41 11.18
CA PRO A 226 7.08 -26.18 11.99
C PRO A 226 8.47 -25.52 12.00
N GLU A 227 9.53 -26.31 11.90
CA GLU A 227 10.95 -25.88 11.92
C GLU A 227 11.34 -24.96 10.76
N ILE A 228 10.64 -25.06 9.63
CA ILE A 228 10.78 -24.13 8.49
C ILE A 228 9.52 -23.29 8.26
N GLY A 229 8.42 -23.60 8.94
CA GLY A 229 7.13 -22.93 8.82
C GLY A 229 6.90 -21.93 9.96
N GLU A 230 6.05 -22.31 10.91
CA GLU A 230 5.58 -21.43 12.00
C GLU A 230 6.71 -20.85 12.86
N GLU A 231 7.75 -21.63 13.18
CA GLU A 231 8.89 -21.16 13.97
C GLU A 231 9.67 -20.07 13.24
N LYS A 232 9.76 -20.16 11.90
CA LYS A 232 10.39 -19.14 11.06
C LYS A 232 9.54 -17.89 10.89
N ILE A 233 8.21 -17.99 10.98
CA ILE A 233 7.35 -16.80 11.06
C ILE A 233 7.55 -16.09 12.40
N ASP A 234 7.69 -16.83 13.49
CA ASP A 234 7.99 -16.26 14.81
C ASP A 234 9.37 -15.57 14.83
N GLU A 235 10.38 -16.21 14.25
CA GLU A 235 11.72 -15.64 14.08
C GLU A 235 11.70 -14.38 13.21
N LEU A 236 10.98 -14.40 12.09
CA LEU A 236 10.78 -13.24 11.22
C LEU A 236 10.15 -12.07 11.99
N MET A 237 9.06 -12.31 12.73
CA MET A 237 8.39 -11.23 13.44
C MET A 237 9.24 -10.67 14.58
N LYS A 238 10.04 -11.51 15.24
CA LYS A 238 11.04 -11.05 16.22
C LYS A 238 12.11 -10.19 15.55
N ALA A 239 12.63 -10.60 14.40
CA ALA A 239 13.60 -9.83 13.65
C ALA A 239 13.02 -8.47 13.22
N VAL A 240 11.77 -8.44 12.74
CA VAL A 240 11.03 -7.22 12.42
C VAL A 240 10.88 -6.32 13.64
N ASP A 241 10.49 -6.86 14.80
CA ASP A 241 10.38 -6.12 16.06
C ASP A 241 11.72 -5.48 16.46
N THR A 242 12.84 -6.19 16.34
CA THR A 242 14.15 -5.68 16.78
C THR A 242 14.84 -4.77 15.76
N TRP A 243 14.73 -5.09 14.46
CA TRP A 243 15.52 -4.46 13.41
C TRP A 243 14.84 -3.22 12.82
N ILE A 244 13.51 -3.23 12.73
CA ILE A 244 12.75 -2.08 12.21
C ILE A 244 12.41 -1.16 13.38
N PRO A 245 13.04 0.02 13.48
CA PRO A 245 12.85 0.90 14.62
C PRO A 245 11.41 1.41 14.66
N THR A 246 10.92 1.72 15.87
CA THR A 246 9.71 2.53 15.99
C THR A 246 10.02 3.93 15.46
N PRO A 247 9.32 4.39 14.42
CA PRO A 247 9.58 5.70 13.83
C PRO A 247 9.20 6.81 14.81
N VAL A 248 10.04 7.85 14.88
CA VAL A 248 9.72 9.07 15.61
C VAL A 248 8.68 9.85 14.79
N ARG A 249 7.49 9.99 15.35
CA ARG A 249 6.35 10.65 14.68
C ARG A 249 6.33 12.14 15.01
N GLU A 250 6.18 12.97 13.98
CA GLU A 250 6.12 14.43 14.13
C GLU A 250 4.69 14.90 14.45
N LEU A 251 4.21 14.58 15.66
CA LEU A 251 2.82 14.80 16.07
C LEU A 251 2.44 16.27 16.23
N ASP A 252 3.42 17.13 16.51
CA ASP A 252 3.23 18.57 16.77
C ASP A 252 3.26 19.42 15.50
N LYS A 253 3.58 18.82 14.33
CA LYS A 253 3.57 19.53 13.05
C LYS A 253 2.14 19.71 12.52
N PRO A 254 1.90 20.66 11.59
CA PRO A 254 0.61 20.78 10.92
C PRO A 254 0.23 19.46 10.24
N PHE A 255 -1.03 19.05 10.43
CA PHE A 255 -1.56 17.80 9.89
C PHE A 255 -1.36 17.71 8.38
N LEU A 256 -0.89 16.55 7.92
CA LEU A 256 -0.77 16.21 6.50
C LEU A 256 -1.02 14.71 6.31
N MET A 257 -1.97 14.37 5.45
CA MET A 257 -2.27 13.00 5.03
C MET A 257 -2.26 12.92 3.51
N SER A 258 -1.54 11.95 2.96
CA SER A 258 -1.52 11.67 1.53
C SER A 258 -2.70 10.79 1.14
N VAL A 259 -3.47 11.19 0.13
CA VAL A 259 -4.65 10.42 -0.33
C VAL A 259 -4.20 9.27 -1.20
N GLU A 260 -4.47 8.05 -0.77
CA GLU A 260 -4.20 6.80 -1.50
C GLU A 260 -5.43 6.33 -2.27
N ASP A 261 -6.61 6.36 -1.64
CA ASP A 261 -7.87 5.94 -2.27
C ASP A 261 -9.07 6.77 -1.79
N VAL A 262 -10.15 6.74 -2.56
CA VAL A 262 -11.37 7.50 -2.32
C VAL A 262 -12.60 6.63 -2.56
N PHE A 263 -13.40 6.49 -1.51
CA PHE A 263 -14.64 5.72 -1.52
C PHE A 263 -15.85 6.61 -1.25
N SER A 264 -17.02 6.18 -1.70
CA SER A 264 -18.29 6.79 -1.33
C SER A 264 -19.09 5.76 -0.53
N ILE A 265 -19.51 6.14 0.67
CA ILE A 265 -20.36 5.32 1.52
C ILE A 265 -21.80 5.83 1.37
N PRO A 266 -22.73 5.02 0.83
CA PRO A 266 -24.13 5.40 0.68
C PRO A 266 -24.72 5.92 2.01
N GLY A 267 -25.29 7.11 1.98
CA GLY A 267 -25.90 7.75 3.16
C GLY A 267 -24.93 8.38 4.17
N ARG A 268 -23.61 8.17 4.06
CA ARG A 268 -22.60 8.84 4.92
C ARG A 268 -21.82 9.93 4.18
N GLY A 269 -21.34 9.65 2.96
CA GLY A 269 -20.56 10.60 2.16
C GLY A 269 -19.24 10.03 1.65
N THR A 270 -18.31 10.93 1.29
CA THR A 270 -17.01 10.57 0.71
C THR A 270 -15.96 10.34 1.80
N VAL A 271 -15.28 9.20 1.71
CA VAL A 271 -14.16 8.84 2.58
C VAL A 271 -12.87 8.86 1.77
N ALA A 272 -11.88 9.59 2.25
CA ALA A 272 -10.53 9.56 1.72
C ALA A 272 -9.65 8.73 2.65
N SER A 273 -8.96 7.73 2.11
CA SER A 273 -8.03 6.91 2.88
C SER A 273 -6.58 7.22 2.52
N GLY A 274 -5.71 7.13 3.51
CA GLY A 274 -4.27 7.12 3.30
C GLY A 274 -3.47 7.29 4.58
N ARG A 275 -2.16 7.43 4.42
CA ARG A 275 -1.23 7.55 5.54
C ARG A 275 -1.11 8.99 5.99
N VAL A 276 -1.19 9.21 7.30
CA VAL A 276 -0.83 10.50 7.91
C VAL A 276 0.69 10.63 7.94
N GLU A 277 1.23 11.59 7.22
CA GLU A 277 2.68 11.85 7.18
C GLU A 277 3.15 12.54 8.47
N ARG A 278 2.37 13.50 8.96
CA ARG A 278 2.71 14.30 10.14
C ARG A 278 1.48 14.92 10.80
N GLY A 279 1.64 15.36 12.03
CA GLY A 279 0.62 16.03 12.82
C GLY A 279 -0.43 15.11 13.41
N THR A 280 -1.43 15.74 14.03
CA THR A 280 -2.60 15.08 14.61
C THR A 280 -3.87 15.80 14.16
N LEU A 281 -4.93 15.04 13.88
CA LEU A 281 -6.24 15.55 13.48
C LEU A 281 -7.33 14.90 14.34
N LYS A 282 -8.17 15.73 14.95
CA LYS A 282 -9.34 15.26 15.71
C LYS A 282 -10.59 15.28 14.86
N LYS A 283 -11.61 14.51 15.26
CA LYS A 283 -12.95 14.66 14.68
C LYS A 283 -13.40 16.11 14.76
N ASP A 284 -14.21 16.51 13.80
CA ASP A 284 -14.73 17.86 13.66
C ASP A 284 -13.67 18.96 13.38
N ALA A 285 -12.44 18.60 13.02
CA ALA A 285 -11.45 19.57 12.56
C ALA A 285 -11.72 20.03 11.12
N GLU A 286 -11.39 21.30 10.84
CA GLU A 286 -11.35 21.85 9.48
C GLU A 286 -10.04 21.45 8.78
N VAL A 287 -10.15 21.11 7.50
CA VAL A 287 -9.03 20.69 6.65
C VAL A 287 -9.16 21.28 5.25
N GLU A 288 -8.03 21.31 4.55
CA GLU A 288 -7.96 21.64 3.13
C GLU A 288 -7.52 20.43 2.32
N ILE A 289 -8.23 20.17 1.22
CA ILE A 289 -7.82 19.20 0.21
C ILE A 289 -7.02 19.96 -0.85
N VAL A 290 -5.76 19.58 -1.02
CA VAL A 290 -4.79 20.26 -1.89
C VAL A 290 -4.31 19.32 -2.99
N GLY A 291 -4.31 19.81 -4.23
CA GLY A 291 -3.95 19.08 -5.44
C GLY A 291 -4.99 19.29 -6.55
N LYS A 292 -4.70 18.89 -7.79
CA LYS A 292 -5.58 19.03 -8.97
C LYS A 292 -5.75 20.45 -9.52
N GLY A 293 -5.58 21.50 -8.70
CA GLY A 293 -5.68 22.91 -9.09
C GLY A 293 -5.02 23.84 -8.06
N SER A 294 -5.15 25.15 -8.26
CA SER A 294 -4.54 26.17 -7.38
C SER A 294 -5.36 26.47 -6.12
N THR A 295 -6.68 26.28 -6.17
CA THR A 295 -7.58 26.61 -5.03
C THR A 295 -7.85 25.37 -4.19
N PRO A 296 -7.44 25.35 -2.90
CA PRO A 296 -7.78 24.26 -1.99
C PRO A 296 -9.29 24.15 -1.74
N ILE A 297 -9.77 22.91 -1.59
CA ILE A 297 -11.15 22.65 -1.18
C ILE A 297 -11.21 22.61 0.34
N LYS A 298 -11.93 23.55 0.94
CA LYS A 298 -12.15 23.59 2.39
C LYS A 298 -13.27 22.63 2.77
N THR A 299 -13.04 21.81 3.79
CA THR A 299 -14.03 20.89 4.33
C THR A 299 -13.79 20.62 5.81
N LYS A 300 -14.65 19.80 6.41
CA LYS A 300 -14.57 19.35 7.80
C LYS A 300 -14.52 17.83 7.84
N VAL A 301 -13.67 17.27 8.69
CA VAL A 301 -13.63 15.82 8.94
C VAL A 301 -14.68 15.48 9.99
N THR A 302 -15.72 14.76 9.57
CA THR A 302 -16.87 14.43 10.43
C THR A 302 -16.69 13.13 11.19
N ASP A 303 -15.88 12.22 10.66
CA ASP A 303 -15.58 10.95 11.31
C ASP A 303 -14.20 10.47 10.86
N ILE A 304 -13.57 9.68 11.72
CA ILE A 304 -12.23 9.12 11.52
C ILE A 304 -12.30 7.64 11.82
N GLU A 305 -11.82 6.83 10.88
CA GLU A 305 -11.71 5.39 11.02
C GLU A 305 -10.28 4.93 10.70
N THR A 306 -9.80 3.91 11.40
CA THR A 306 -8.55 3.21 11.10
C THR A 306 -8.87 1.72 11.14
N PHE A 307 -8.57 0.96 10.08
CA PHE A 307 -8.93 -0.47 9.97
C PHE A 307 -10.41 -0.79 10.24
N LYS A 308 -11.35 0.08 9.80
CA LYS A 308 -12.81 -0.03 10.04
C LYS A 308 -13.21 0.06 11.52
N LYS A 309 -12.30 0.54 12.38
CA LYS A 309 -12.51 0.85 13.79
C LYS A 309 -12.62 2.37 13.93
N SER A 310 -13.51 2.85 14.78
CA SER A 310 -13.65 4.30 14.99
C SER A 310 -12.50 4.81 15.87
N CYS A 311 -11.97 5.99 15.53
CA CYS A 311 -10.88 6.65 16.24
C CYS A 311 -11.27 8.08 16.59
N ASP A 312 -10.95 8.55 17.80
CA ASP A 312 -11.22 9.94 18.19
C ASP A 312 -10.29 10.95 17.49
N GLU A 313 -9.11 10.48 17.09
CA GLU A 313 -8.13 11.24 16.34
C GLU A 313 -7.29 10.35 15.44
N SER A 314 -6.70 10.98 14.44
CA SER A 314 -5.77 10.44 13.45
C SER A 314 -4.41 11.11 13.68
N ARG A 315 -3.34 10.31 13.76
CA ARG A 315 -1.98 10.75 14.10
C ARG A 315 -1.00 10.31 13.03
N ALA A 316 0.13 11.02 12.93
CA ALA A 316 1.23 10.64 12.06
C ALA A 316 1.60 9.15 12.19
N GLY A 317 1.62 8.45 11.06
CA GLY A 317 1.83 7.01 10.96
C GLY A 317 0.56 6.19 10.77
N ASP A 318 -0.63 6.70 11.10
CA ASP A 318 -1.86 5.93 10.93
C ASP A 318 -2.27 5.82 9.46
N ASN A 319 -2.77 4.64 9.06
CA ASN A 319 -3.55 4.49 7.83
C ASN A 319 -5.03 4.79 8.14
N SER A 320 -5.43 6.03 7.88
CA SER A 320 -6.73 6.58 8.29
C SER A 320 -7.68 6.73 7.10
N GLY A 321 -8.97 6.47 7.35
CA GLY A 321 -10.09 6.88 6.52
C GLY A 321 -10.78 8.09 7.14
N LEU A 322 -10.80 9.22 6.42
CA LEU A 322 -11.43 10.47 6.86
C LEU A 322 -12.74 10.68 6.11
N LEU A 323 -13.85 10.79 6.84
CA LEU A 323 -15.16 11.10 6.26
C LEU A 323 -15.32 12.62 6.09
N LEU A 324 -15.40 13.07 4.84
CA LEU A 324 -15.35 14.48 4.46
C LEU A 324 -16.74 15.06 4.24
N ARG A 325 -17.03 16.20 4.89
CA ARG A 325 -18.33 16.85 4.78
C ARG A 325 -18.50 17.56 3.44
N GLY A 326 -19.54 17.18 2.69
CA GLY A 326 -19.97 17.92 1.50
C GLY A 326 -19.00 17.84 0.31
N VAL A 327 -18.00 16.97 0.37
CA VAL A 327 -17.07 16.71 -0.73
C VAL A 327 -17.64 15.57 -1.57
N LYS A 328 -17.67 15.73 -2.89
CA LYS A 328 -18.08 14.64 -3.79
C LYS A 328 -16.88 13.77 -4.13
N ARG A 329 -17.15 12.52 -4.53
CA ARG A 329 -16.10 11.58 -4.96
C ARG A 329 -15.29 12.12 -6.14
N GLU A 330 -15.89 12.87 -7.08
CA GLU A 330 -15.16 13.44 -8.22
C GLU A 330 -14.22 14.61 -7.88
N ASP A 331 -14.40 15.22 -6.70
CA ASP A 331 -13.65 16.40 -6.27
C ASP A 331 -12.31 16.04 -5.61
N ILE A 332 -12.15 14.79 -5.18
CA ILE A 332 -10.96 14.27 -4.52
C ILE A 332 -10.48 12.98 -5.21
N ARG A 333 -9.17 12.84 -5.38
CA ARG A 333 -8.55 11.67 -6.01
C ARG A 333 -7.21 11.34 -5.35
N ARG A 334 -6.70 10.14 -5.62
CA ARG A 334 -5.31 9.75 -5.34
C ARG A 334 -4.34 10.80 -5.88
N GLY A 335 -3.27 11.06 -5.12
CA GLY A 335 -2.27 12.07 -5.42
C GLY A 335 -2.55 13.46 -4.85
N MET A 336 -3.75 13.70 -4.32
CA MET A 336 -4.04 14.87 -3.50
C MET A 336 -3.58 14.64 -2.06
N VAL A 337 -3.52 15.71 -1.27
CA VAL A 337 -3.27 15.65 0.17
C VAL A 337 -4.41 16.30 0.94
N ILE A 338 -4.65 15.84 2.16
CA ILE A 338 -5.53 16.50 3.13
C ILE A 338 -4.62 17.10 4.20
N ALA A 339 -4.69 18.41 4.37
CA ALA A 339 -3.76 19.15 5.21
C ALA A 339 -4.49 20.10 6.17
N ALA A 340 -3.78 20.50 7.23
CA ALA A 340 -4.20 21.62 8.06
C ALA A 340 -4.37 22.88 7.18
N PRO A 341 -5.42 23.69 7.38
CA PRO A 341 -5.69 24.85 6.52
C PRO A 341 -4.49 25.79 6.38
N GLY A 342 -4.17 26.19 5.15
CA GLY A 342 -3.06 27.10 4.82
C GLY A 342 -1.66 26.49 4.97
N SER A 343 -1.52 25.23 5.40
CA SER A 343 -0.21 24.60 5.63
C SER A 343 0.43 24.03 4.38
N GLN A 344 -0.32 23.84 3.29
CA GLN A 344 0.15 23.27 2.03
C GLN A 344 -0.28 24.12 0.84
N LYS A 345 0.54 24.10 -0.21
CA LYS A 345 0.26 24.76 -1.49
C LYS A 345 0.54 23.79 -2.63
N ALA A 346 -0.27 23.84 -3.66
CA ALA A 346 -0.04 23.07 -4.88
C ALA A 346 0.88 23.86 -5.82
N HIS A 347 1.92 23.22 -6.33
CA HIS A 347 2.85 23.81 -7.29
C HIS A 347 2.95 22.95 -8.54
N LYS A 348 3.29 23.62 -9.65
CA LYS A 348 3.41 23.00 -10.97
C LYS A 348 4.86 22.95 -11.45
N SER A 349 5.70 23.89 -11.03
CA SER A 349 7.08 23.98 -11.46
C SER A 349 8.04 24.00 -10.28
N PHE A 350 9.17 23.33 -10.44
CA PHE A 350 10.21 23.26 -9.40
C PHE A 350 11.56 22.86 -10.01
N LEU A 351 12.64 23.24 -9.34
CA LEU A 351 13.98 22.69 -9.58
C LEU A 351 14.11 21.34 -8.87
N THR A 352 14.81 20.44 -9.53
CA THR A 352 15.03 19.08 -9.08
C THR A 352 16.48 18.69 -9.25
N SER A 353 17.02 17.96 -8.29
CA SER A 353 18.26 17.19 -8.47
C SER A 353 17.87 15.74 -8.62
N MET A 354 18.33 15.08 -9.69
CA MET A 354 17.99 13.69 -9.98
C MET A 354 19.20 12.88 -10.42
N TYR A 355 19.21 11.61 -10.01
CA TYR A 355 20.08 10.56 -10.50
C TYR A 355 19.36 9.76 -11.58
N VAL A 356 19.95 9.62 -12.77
CA VAL A 356 19.40 8.84 -13.88
C VAL A 356 19.94 7.42 -13.80
N LEU A 357 19.03 6.44 -13.71
CA LEU A 357 19.40 5.04 -13.52
C LEU A 357 20.07 4.48 -14.77
N THR A 358 21.13 3.70 -14.54
CA THR A 358 21.85 2.92 -15.55
C THR A 358 21.01 1.76 -16.07
N LYS A 359 21.46 1.13 -17.16
CA LYS A 359 20.84 -0.08 -17.70
C LYS A 359 20.85 -1.22 -16.68
N GLU A 360 21.95 -1.37 -15.97
CA GLU A 360 22.21 -2.43 -14.99
C GLU A 360 21.28 -2.30 -13.78
N GLU A 361 20.90 -1.07 -13.42
CA GLU A 361 19.91 -0.78 -12.39
C GLU A 361 18.45 -0.87 -12.87
N GLY A 362 18.22 -1.28 -14.13
CA GLY A 362 16.89 -1.40 -14.72
C GLY A 362 16.36 -0.10 -15.36
N GLY A 363 17.21 0.93 -15.46
CA GLY A 363 16.89 2.22 -16.04
C GLY A 363 16.98 2.28 -17.55
N ARG A 364 17.56 3.36 -18.08
CA ARG A 364 17.60 3.64 -19.52
C ARG A 364 18.83 3.04 -20.17
N HIS A 365 18.68 2.63 -21.43
CA HIS A 365 19.80 2.27 -22.30
C HIS A 365 20.44 3.49 -22.98
N THR A 366 19.64 4.52 -23.21
CA THR A 366 20.02 5.73 -23.95
C THR A 366 19.71 6.98 -23.14
N GLY A 367 20.47 8.03 -23.40
CA GLY A 367 20.22 9.33 -22.78
C GLY A 367 18.90 9.97 -23.21
N PHE A 368 18.63 11.15 -22.68
CA PHE A 368 17.52 12.00 -23.09
C PHE A 368 17.95 13.47 -23.18
N HIS A 369 17.22 14.24 -23.98
CA HIS A 369 17.40 15.69 -24.11
C HIS A 369 16.35 16.45 -23.30
N GLU A 370 16.43 17.77 -23.30
CA GLU A 370 15.34 18.61 -22.79
C GLU A 370 14.00 18.34 -23.50
N ASN A 371 12.91 18.76 -22.87
CA ASN A 371 11.54 18.41 -23.25
C ASN A 371 11.24 16.92 -23.15
N TYR A 372 12.04 16.19 -22.36
CA TYR A 372 11.73 14.82 -21.96
C TYR A 372 10.42 14.78 -21.16
N ARG A 373 9.49 13.89 -21.54
CA ARG A 373 8.12 13.83 -20.98
C ARG A 373 7.75 12.50 -20.29
N PRO A 374 8.41 12.14 -19.17
CA PRO A 374 8.10 10.93 -18.42
C PRO A 374 6.93 11.12 -17.44
N GLN A 375 6.60 10.06 -16.71
CA GLN A 375 5.72 10.11 -15.55
C GLN A 375 6.54 10.33 -14.27
N MET A 376 6.17 11.31 -13.47
CA MET A 376 6.79 11.63 -12.18
C MET A 376 5.87 11.22 -11.03
N PHE A 377 6.42 10.51 -10.06
CA PHE A 377 5.73 10.00 -8.88
C PHE A 377 6.17 10.79 -7.65
N ILE A 378 5.22 11.50 -7.03
CA ILE A 378 5.45 12.30 -5.82
C ILE A 378 4.42 11.85 -4.79
N ARG A 379 4.87 11.25 -3.67
CA ARG A 379 3.98 10.59 -2.69
C ARG A 379 3.07 9.57 -3.40
N THR A 380 1.76 9.82 -3.39
CA THR A 380 0.73 8.99 -4.03
C THR A 380 0.34 9.50 -5.43
N ALA A 381 0.85 10.65 -5.86
CA ALA A 381 0.55 11.28 -7.14
C ALA A 381 1.41 10.70 -8.26
N ASP A 382 0.81 10.50 -9.43
CA ASP A 382 1.49 10.20 -10.69
C ASP A 382 1.12 11.25 -11.75
N GLU A 383 2.05 12.13 -12.10
CA GLU A 383 1.82 13.25 -13.01
C GLU A 383 2.82 13.22 -14.17
N SER A 384 2.33 13.53 -15.38
CA SER A 384 3.20 13.73 -16.53
C SER A 384 4.10 14.95 -16.27
N ALA A 385 5.42 14.78 -16.37
CA ALA A 385 6.41 15.81 -16.13
C ALA A 385 7.10 16.19 -17.43
N THR A 386 7.51 17.45 -17.56
CA THR A 386 8.41 17.92 -18.62
C THR A 386 9.68 18.43 -17.96
N PHE A 387 10.82 17.90 -18.39
CA PHE A 387 12.13 18.33 -17.89
C PHE A 387 12.83 19.25 -18.88
N THR A 388 13.27 20.41 -18.40
CA THR A 388 14.04 21.40 -19.16
C THR A 388 15.25 21.85 -18.35
N TRP A 389 16.23 22.46 -19.01
CA TRP A 389 17.37 23.02 -18.31
C TRP A 389 16.99 24.28 -17.50
N PRO A 390 17.65 24.53 -16.36
CA PRO A 390 17.53 25.82 -15.67
C PRO A 390 17.97 26.98 -16.57
N GLU A 391 17.40 28.17 -16.34
CA GLU A 391 17.81 29.39 -17.05
C GLU A 391 19.32 29.65 -16.87
N GLY A 392 20.00 30.04 -17.94
CA GLY A 392 21.46 30.28 -17.92
C GLY A 392 22.33 29.03 -18.14
N THR A 393 21.72 27.86 -18.40
CA THR A 393 22.50 26.66 -18.77
C THR A 393 23.10 26.82 -20.16
N GLU A 394 24.44 26.86 -20.25
CA GLU A 394 25.16 26.88 -21.53
C GLU A 394 24.82 25.66 -22.38
N ASP A 395 24.67 25.85 -23.69
CA ASP A 395 24.43 24.78 -24.69
C ASP A 395 23.26 23.82 -24.35
N SER A 396 22.19 24.35 -23.74
CA SER A 396 21.02 23.58 -23.28
C SER A 396 20.45 22.64 -24.35
N HIS A 397 20.41 23.07 -25.61
CA HIS A 397 19.82 22.31 -26.73
C HIS A 397 20.67 21.12 -27.19
N SER A 398 22.00 21.13 -26.98
CA SER A 398 22.90 20.04 -27.36
C SER A 398 23.23 19.12 -26.20
N LYS A 399 23.02 19.57 -24.95
CA LYS A 399 23.20 18.74 -23.75
C LYS A 399 22.26 17.54 -23.77
N MET A 400 22.83 16.39 -23.48
CA MET A 400 22.14 15.12 -23.28
C MET A 400 22.43 14.64 -21.87
N VAL A 401 21.40 14.18 -21.17
CA VAL A 401 21.53 13.50 -19.89
C VAL A 401 21.75 12.02 -20.16
N MET A 402 22.84 11.45 -19.62
CA MET A 402 23.20 10.06 -19.80
C MET A 402 22.76 9.19 -18.61
N PRO A 403 22.46 7.89 -18.82
CA PRO A 403 22.29 6.95 -17.72
C PRO A 403 23.54 6.94 -16.81
N GLY A 404 23.34 7.08 -15.50
CA GLY A 404 24.39 7.23 -14.49
C GLY A 404 24.66 8.68 -14.05
N ASP A 405 24.09 9.68 -14.73
CA ASP A 405 24.32 11.08 -14.39
C ASP A 405 23.56 11.53 -13.14
N ASN A 406 24.17 12.43 -12.38
CA ASN A 406 23.49 13.28 -11.40
C ASN A 406 23.34 14.68 -12.01
N VAL A 407 22.09 15.15 -12.10
CA VAL A 407 21.74 16.31 -12.93
C VAL A 407 20.71 17.17 -12.20
N GLU A 408 20.85 18.49 -12.34
CA GLU A 408 19.81 19.44 -11.95
C GLU A 408 18.98 19.85 -13.17
N MET A 409 17.65 19.73 -13.07
CA MET A 409 16.73 20.20 -14.10
C MET A 409 15.53 20.92 -13.50
N LYS A 410 14.96 21.82 -14.29
CA LYS A 410 13.62 22.35 -14.07
C LYS A 410 12.61 21.29 -14.49
N CYS A 411 11.66 21.02 -13.61
CA CYS A 411 10.51 20.17 -13.87
C CYS A 411 9.24 21.02 -13.93
N GLU A 412 8.36 20.71 -14.87
CA GLU A 412 6.98 21.17 -14.89
C GLU A 412 6.02 19.98 -15.03
N ILE A 413 5.16 19.77 -14.04
CA ILE A 413 4.15 18.70 -14.04
C ILE A 413 2.84 19.16 -14.66
N HIS A 414 2.05 18.26 -15.23
CA HIS A 414 0.81 18.62 -15.92
C HIS A 414 -0.22 19.28 -14.99
N THR A 415 -0.44 18.70 -13.81
CA THR A 415 -1.41 19.20 -12.82
C THR A 415 -0.70 19.58 -11.52
N PRO A 416 -1.04 20.72 -10.88
CA PRO A 416 -0.41 21.11 -9.61
C PRO A 416 -0.65 20.08 -8.50
N VAL A 417 0.41 19.76 -7.76
CA VAL A 417 0.37 18.85 -6.60
C VAL A 417 1.03 19.50 -5.39
N ALA A 418 0.67 19.05 -4.19
CA ALA A 418 1.29 19.53 -2.96
C ALA A 418 2.74 19.02 -2.86
N VAL A 419 3.69 19.95 -2.89
CA VAL A 419 5.13 19.66 -2.89
C VAL A 419 5.88 20.59 -1.95
N GLU A 420 6.97 20.08 -1.38
CA GLU A 420 7.87 20.81 -0.50
C GLU A 420 9.31 20.65 -0.98
N ALA A 421 10.19 21.59 -0.65
CA ALA A 421 11.62 21.39 -0.87
C ALA A 421 12.12 20.21 0.00
N GLY A 422 13.00 19.38 -0.55
CA GLY A 422 13.46 18.13 0.04
C GLY A 422 12.55 16.92 -0.26
N GLN A 423 11.40 17.12 -0.90
CA GLN A 423 10.50 16.01 -1.27
C GLN A 423 11.17 15.11 -2.30
N ARG A 424 11.22 13.80 -2.02
CA ARG A 424 11.71 12.79 -2.96
C ARG A 424 10.66 12.46 -4.02
N PHE A 425 11.12 12.09 -5.20
CA PHE A 425 10.29 11.64 -6.31
C PHE A 425 10.99 10.58 -7.14
N ASN A 426 10.19 9.84 -7.92
CA ASN A 426 10.69 8.89 -8.91
C ASN A 426 10.15 9.23 -10.30
N VAL A 427 10.93 8.95 -11.33
CA VAL A 427 10.59 9.18 -12.73
C VAL A 427 10.51 7.84 -13.44
N ARG A 428 9.44 7.61 -14.18
CA ARG A 428 9.20 6.37 -14.90
C ARG A 428 8.79 6.60 -16.35
N GLU A 429 9.23 5.70 -17.21
CA GLU A 429 8.87 5.64 -18.62
C GLU A 429 8.77 4.17 -19.04
N GLY A 430 7.79 3.84 -19.89
CA GLY A 430 7.70 2.51 -20.50
C GLY A 430 7.64 1.35 -19.49
N GLY A 431 7.09 1.60 -18.29
CA GLY A 431 7.01 0.60 -17.22
C GLY A 431 8.29 0.44 -16.39
N ARG A 432 9.34 1.25 -16.60
CA ARG A 432 10.60 1.19 -15.85
C ARG A 432 10.85 2.48 -15.08
N THR A 433 11.56 2.36 -13.96
CA THR A 433 12.09 3.52 -13.24
C THR A 433 13.35 4.01 -13.94
N VAL A 434 13.38 5.27 -14.35
CA VAL A 434 14.47 5.86 -15.16
C VAL A 434 15.28 6.89 -14.42
N ALA A 435 14.71 7.54 -13.42
CA ALA A 435 15.43 8.46 -12.55
C ALA A 435 14.80 8.50 -11.16
N THR A 436 15.59 8.90 -10.18
CA THR A 436 15.12 9.24 -8.83
C THR A 436 15.67 10.60 -8.46
N GLY A 437 14.96 11.36 -7.64
CA GLY A 437 15.43 12.68 -7.30
C GLY A 437 14.75 13.30 -6.10
N LEU A 438 15.12 14.54 -5.84
CA LEU A 438 14.54 15.38 -4.82
C LEU A 438 14.24 16.78 -5.38
N ILE A 439 13.14 17.35 -4.92
CA ILE A 439 12.77 18.73 -5.23
C ILE A 439 13.69 19.66 -4.44
N THR A 440 14.55 20.43 -5.13
CA THR A 440 15.51 21.34 -4.48
C THR A 440 14.88 22.69 -4.18
N ARG A 441 14.03 23.19 -5.08
CA ARG A 441 13.40 24.51 -4.95
C ARG A 441 12.07 24.57 -5.68
N ILE A 442 11.05 25.17 -5.06
CA ILE A 442 9.78 25.45 -5.71
C ILE A 442 9.91 26.68 -6.61
N LEU A 443 9.36 26.62 -7.82
CA LEU A 443 9.25 27.75 -8.74
C LEU A 443 7.78 28.17 -8.76
N GLY A 444 7.54 29.49 -8.64
CA GLY A 444 6.26 30.14 -8.29
C GLY A 444 4.98 29.47 -8.77
#